data_AF-A0A6M0C9D3-F1
#
_entry.id   AF-A0A6M0C9D3-F1
#
_cell.length_a   1.000
_cell.length_b   1.000
_cell.length_c   1.000
_cell.angle_alpha   90.00
_cell.angle_beta   90.00
_cell.angle_gamma   90.00
#
_symmetry.space_group_name_H-M   'P 1'
#
loop_
_entity.id
_entity.type
_entity.pdbx_description
1 polymer ?
#
loop_
_entity_poly.entity_id
_entity_poly.type
_entity_poly.pdbx_seq_one_letter_code
_entity_poly.pdbx_strand_id
1 'polypeptide(L)'
;LVKYCREIVNTETNKDTEFFDIEVISSGIIYFYLTDLSIANWLDYLTSFPLNFEQQELQVGVDFNEVRSCFCNGDVSKYPKTFRQSRRGFRPNYFDKSLETTNLFPIQYSHARCCSLLRMGIRDRLINLTLIDADTSGKFWQWQTSKPISWQQPNGQLQFLHDAEYQLIAQIASTLDRIYCVSSSKKPVNWQKVADAISVAFQNFYSHCRIWGEVKVKKPKLAQARLGLVLLTQSVLRFLLEERLGGEAPVEL
;
A
#
# COMPACT_ATOMS: atom_id res chain seq x y z
N LEU A 1 -2.69 -9.73 -2.03
CA LEU A 1 -3.76 -10.52 -1.34
C LEU A 1 -3.56 -12.06 -1.22
N VAL A 2 -3.21 -12.80 -2.28
CA VAL A 2 -3.26 -14.29 -2.25
C VAL A 2 -2.30 -14.96 -1.25
N LYS A 3 -1.09 -14.41 -1.07
CA LYS A 3 -0.14 -14.88 -0.03
C LYS A 3 -0.63 -14.57 1.39
N TYR A 4 -1.27 -13.41 1.56
CA TYR A 4 -1.91 -12.96 2.81
C TYR A 4 -3.09 -13.86 3.22
N CYS A 5 -3.99 -14.19 2.30
CA CYS A 5 -5.07 -15.15 2.56
C CYS A 5 -4.51 -16.53 2.92
N ARG A 6 -3.38 -16.95 2.32
CA ARG A 6 -2.77 -18.25 2.61
C ARG A 6 -2.09 -18.30 3.98
N GLU A 7 -1.45 -17.23 4.42
CA GLU A 7 -0.77 -17.17 5.72
C GLU A 7 -1.77 -17.06 6.89
N ILE A 8 -2.86 -16.29 6.75
CA ILE A 8 -3.93 -16.23 7.76
C ILE A 8 -4.65 -17.57 7.93
N VAL A 9 -4.95 -18.24 6.81
CA VAL A 9 -5.60 -19.57 6.83
C VAL A 9 -4.73 -20.63 7.52
N ASN A 10 -3.40 -20.44 7.57
CA ASN A 10 -2.48 -21.39 8.18
C ASN A 10 -2.24 -21.13 9.69
N THR A 11 -2.58 -19.95 10.22
CA THR A 11 -2.34 -19.60 11.63
C THR A 11 -3.52 -19.86 12.55
N GLU A 12 -4.73 -20.04 12.04
CA GLU A 12 -5.92 -20.32 12.86
C GLU A 12 -6.39 -21.77 12.73
N THR A 13 -6.00 -22.60 13.70
CA THR A 13 -6.61 -23.93 13.92
C THR A 13 -7.97 -23.83 14.63
N ASN A 14 -8.79 -22.83 14.31
CA ASN A 14 -10.15 -22.71 14.86
C ASN A 14 -11.15 -22.42 13.74
N LYS A 15 -12.19 -23.25 13.67
CA LYS A 15 -12.93 -23.54 12.44
C LYS A 15 -14.06 -22.57 12.06
N ASP A 16 -14.29 -21.47 12.79
CA ASP A 16 -15.49 -20.65 12.59
C ASP A 16 -15.23 -19.14 12.49
N THR A 17 -14.07 -18.71 12.00
CA THR A 17 -13.81 -17.28 11.72
C THR A 17 -14.16 -16.96 10.26
N GLU A 18 -15.35 -16.42 10.00
CA GLU A 18 -15.73 -15.98 8.65
C GLU A 18 -14.96 -14.71 8.25
N PHE A 19 -14.02 -14.85 7.32
CA PHE A 19 -13.19 -13.74 6.84
C PHE A 19 -13.91 -12.87 5.79
N PHE A 20 -14.97 -13.40 5.19
CA PHE A 20 -15.71 -12.74 4.13
C PHE A 20 -17.21 -12.94 4.32
N ASP A 21 -17.96 -11.87 4.14
CA ASP A 21 -19.41 -11.96 3.96
C ASP A 21 -19.71 -12.10 2.47
N ILE A 22 -20.65 -12.99 2.14
CA ILE A 22 -21.07 -13.25 0.77
C ILE A 22 -22.53 -12.82 0.64
N GLU A 23 -22.79 -11.88 -0.27
CA GLU A 23 -24.15 -11.47 -0.60
C GLU A 23 -24.45 -11.80 -2.05
N VAL A 24 -25.52 -12.58 -2.28
CA VAL A 24 -26.03 -12.88 -3.62
C VAL A 24 -27.27 -12.04 -3.86
N ILE A 25 -27.17 -11.06 -4.75
CA ILE A 25 -28.32 -10.24 -5.12
C ILE A 25 -29.16 -10.90 -6.22
N SER A 26 -30.44 -10.53 -6.31
CA SER A 26 -31.42 -11.16 -7.22
C SER A 26 -31.04 -11.12 -8.71
N SER A 27 -30.08 -10.27 -9.10
CA SER A 27 -29.52 -10.24 -10.45
C SER A 27 -28.50 -11.36 -10.73
N GLY A 28 -28.20 -12.22 -9.74
CA GLY A 28 -27.19 -13.28 -9.83
C GLY A 28 -25.74 -12.78 -9.64
N ILE A 29 -25.56 -11.54 -9.19
CA ILE A 29 -24.23 -10.99 -8.86
C ILE A 29 -23.90 -11.39 -7.42
N ILE A 30 -22.66 -11.82 -7.21
CA ILE A 30 -22.12 -12.20 -5.90
C ILE A 30 -21.16 -11.10 -5.45
N TYR A 31 -21.46 -10.46 -4.32
CA TYR A 31 -20.55 -9.56 -3.64
C TYR A 31 -19.77 -10.31 -2.57
N PHE A 32 -18.48 -10.00 -2.48
CA PHE A 32 -17.60 -10.43 -1.41
C PHE A 32 -17.21 -9.19 -0.61
N TYR A 33 -17.53 -9.17 0.67
CA TYR A 33 -17.12 -8.11 1.58
C TYR A 33 -16.12 -8.67 2.59
N LEU A 34 -15.07 -7.90 2.88
CA LEU A 34 -14.19 -8.21 4.01
C LEU A 34 -14.92 -7.82 5.29
N THR A 35 -14.98 -8.72 6.25
CA THR A 35 -15.55 -8.42 7.57
C THR A 35 -14.66 -7.41 8.32
N ASP A 36 -15.25 -6.69 9.26
CA ASP A 36 -14.52 -5.76 10.14
C ASP A 36 -13.36 -6.45 10.87
N LEU A 37 -13.54 -7.73 11.22
CA LEU A 37 -12.51 -8.58 11.83
C LEU A 37 -11.35 -8.84 10.85
N SER A 38 -11.65 -9.17 9.60
CA SER A 38 -10.63 -9.37 8.57
C SER A 38 -9.79 -8.13 8.31
N ILE A 39 -10.43 -6.96 8.27
CA ILE A 39 -9.74 -5.68 8.09
C ILE A 39 -8.88 -5.38 9.33
N ALA A 40 -9.41 -5.60 10.54
CA ALA A 40 -8.66 -5.41 11.78
C ALA A 40 -7.41 -6.29 11.84
N ASN A 41 -7.55 -7.58 11.54
CA ASN A 41 -6.43 -8.53 11.50
C ASN A 41 -5.38 -8.14 10.45
N TRP A 42 -5.84 -7.65 9.29
CA TRP A 42 -4.94 -7.14 8.25
C TRP A 42 -4.10 -5.95 8.72
N LEU A 43 -4.75 -4.96 9.35
CA LEU A 43 -4.09 -3.76 9.86
C LEU A 43 -3.12 -4.09 10.99
N ASP A 44 -3.48 -5.03 11.87
CA ASP A 44 -2.61 -5.48 12.95
C ASP A 44 -1.35 -6.19 12.43
N TYR A 45 -1.51 -7.07 11.43
CA TYR A 45 -0.38 -7.68 10.74
C TYR A 45 0.55 -6.63 10.11
N LEU A 46 0.00 -5.69 9.36
CA LEU A 46 0.80 -4.66 8.68
C LEU A 46 1.52 -3.70 9.65
N THR A 47 1.00 -3.49 10.86
CA THR A 47 1.65 -2.65 11.87
C THR A 47 2.67 -3.41 12.72
N SER A 48 2.50 -4.72 12.86
CA SER A 48 3.41 -5.61 13.59
C SER A 48 4.66 -5.97 12.79
N PHE A 49 4.52 -6.09 11.46
CA PHE A 49 5.63 -6.34 10.55
C PHE A 49 5.99 -5.05 9.84
N PRO A 50 7.08 -4.33 10.22
CA PRO A 50 7.56 -3.23 9.40
C PRO A 50 7.77 -3.77 7.99
N LEU A 51 7.36 -3.01 6.98
CA LEU A 51 7.59 -3.37 5.59
C LEU A 51 9.10 -3.34 5.32
N ASN A 52 9.80 -4.39 5.75
CA ASN A 52 11.20 -4.64 5.43
C ASN A 52 11.20 -5.12 3.98
N PHE A 53 11.31 -4.17 3.07
CA PHE A 53 11.44 -4.43 1.65
C PHE A 53 12.87 -4.85 1.30
N GLU A 54 13.49 -5.72 2.10
CA GLU A 54 14.58 -6.51 1.55
C GLU A 54 14.00 -7.24 0.34
N GLN A 55 14.72 -7.17 -0.77
CA GLN A 55 14.41 -7.92 -1.98
C GLN A 55 14.39 -9.41 -1.62
N GLN A 56 13.28 -9.91 -1.10
CA GLN A 56 12.92 -11.30 -1.31
C GLN A 56 12.66 -11.38 -2.80
N GLU A 57 13.73 -11.64 -3.56
CA GLU A 57 13.62 -12.43 -4.77
C GLU A 57 12.77 -13.63 -4.38
N LEU A 58 11.48 -13.54 -4.73
CA LEU A 58 10.59 -14.68 -4.75
C LEU A 58 11.14 -15.57 -5.87
N GLN A 59 12.16 -16.37 -5.54
CA GLN A 59 12.46 -17.61 -6.24
C GLN A 59 11.29 -18.56 -5.98
N VAL A 60 10.12 -18.22 -6.53
CA VAL A 60 9.15 -19.24 -6.87
C VAL A 60 9.79 -19.92 -8.06
N GLY A 61 10.42 -21.06 -7.80
CA GLY A 61 10.79 -22.02 -8.83
C GLY A 61 9.52 -22.46 -9.56
N VAL A 62 9.08 -21.65 -10.50
CA VAL A 62 8.22 -22.08 -11.60
C VAL A 62 9.16 -22.13 -12.79
N ASP A 63 9.49 -23.34 -13.20
CA ASP A 63 10.23 -23.59 -14.43
C ASP A 63 9.45 -22.97 -15.60
N PHE A 64 9.92 -21.82 -16.08
CA PHE A 64 9.30 -21.07 -17.17
C PHE A 64 9.36 -21.82 -18.51
N ASN A 65 10.01 -22.98 -18.58
CA ASN A 65 10.07 -23.80 -19.79
C ASN A 65 8.91 -24.80 -19.91
N GLU A 66 8.21 -25.14 -18.83
CA GLU A 66 7.17 -26.19 -18.89
C GLU A 66 5.79 -25.66 -19.34
N VAL A 67 5.51 -24.37 -19.18
CA VAL A 67 4.25 -23.76 -19.66
C VAL A 67 4.28 -23.47 -21.17
N ARG A 68 5.46 -23.59 -21.81
CA ARG A 68 5.62 -23.30 -23.25
C ARG A 68 5.19 -24.45 -24.17
N SER A 69 4.86 -25.64 -23.65
CA SER A 69 4.51 -26.79 -24.50
C SER A 69 3.01 -26.94 -24.83
N CYS A 70 2.12 -26.09 -24.30
CA CYS A 70 0.67 -26.34 -24.46
C CYS A 70 -0.06 -25.46 -25.48
N PHE A 71 0.55 -24.46 -26.10
CA PHE A 71 -0.16 -23.63 -27.10
C PHE A 71 0.76 -23.09 -28.21
N CYS A 72 1.33 -23.96 -29.03
CA CYS A 72 1.93 -23.57 -30.32
C CYS A 72 1.82 -24.70 -31.35
N ASN A 73 0.61 -25.01 -31.82
CA ASN A 73 0.40 -25.73 -33.09
C ASN A 73 -0.75 -25.03 -33.83
N GLY A 74 -0.42 -23.92 -34.47
CA GLY A 74 -1.33 -23.15 -35.30
C GLY A 74 -0.52 -22.44 -36.36
N ASP A 75 -0.43 -23.07 -37.52
CA ASP A 75 0.24 -22.60 -38.72
C ASP A 75 -0.43 -21.29 -39.21
N VAL A 76 0.30 -20.17 -39.15
CA VAL A 76 -0.11 -18.90 -39.77
C VAL A 76 0.90 -18.54 -40.86
N SER A 77 1.09 -19.46 -41.80
CA SER A 77 1.70 -19.19 -43.11
C SER A 77 0.63 -18.80 -44.13
N LYS A 78 -0.03 -17.65 -43.96
CA LYS A 78 -0.80 -17.04 -45.06
C LYS A 78 -1.04 -15.55 -44.86
N TYR A 79 -0.49 -14.78 -45.80
CA TYR A 79 -0.71 -13.36 -46.14
C TYR A 79 0.28 -12.31 -45.60
N PRO A 80 0.58 -11.27 -46.41
CA PRO A 80 1.96 -10.92 -46.72
C PRO A 80 2.50 -9.68 -46.01
N LYS A 81 3.84 -9.64 -45.97
CA LYS A 81 4.69 -8.55 -45.51
C LYS A 81 4.68 -7.36 -46.50
N THR A 82 4.61 -6.16 -45.91
CA THR A 82 5.41 -4.96 -46.20
C THR A 82 5.26 -4.21 -47.53
N PHE A 83 5.14 -2.87 -47.45
CA PHE A 83 6.25 -1.91 -47.66
C PHE A 83 5.76 -0.58 -48.27
N ARG A 84 5.90 0.55 -47.56
CA ARG A 84 6.21 1.86 -48.16
C ARG A 84 6.99 2.72 -47.17
N GLN A 85 8.31 2.81 -47.42
CA GLN A 85 9.19 3.89 -46.95
C GLN A 85 9.23 5.01 -48.01
N SER A 86 8.97 6.25 -47.62
CA SER A 86 9.54 7.51 -48.16
C SER A 86 8.78 8.71 -47.59
N ARG A 87 9.37 9.87 -47.27
CA ARG A 87 10.76 10.36 -47.29
C ARG A 87 10.77 11.74 -46.60
N ARG A 88 11.89 12.05 -45.92
CA ARG A 88 12.54 13.37 -45.73
C ARG A 88 11.86 14.44 -44.86
N GLY A 89 12.48 14.66 -43.70
CA GLY A 89 12.78 15.98 -43.15
C GLY A 89 14.08 15.86 -42.35
N PHE A 90 15.15 16.52 -42.81
CA PHE A 90 16.43 16.61 -42.11
C PHE A 90 16.49 17.99 -41.43
N ARG A 91 17.05 18.02 -40.20
CA ARG A 91 17.39 19.15 -39.30
C ARG A 91 16.46 19.33 -38.09
N PRO A 92 16.96 19.89 -36.99
CA PRO A 92 18.13 19.48 -36.20
C PRO A 92 17.74 19.34 -34.71
N ASN A 93 18.59 18.70 -33.90
CA ASN A 93 18.62 18.70 -32.43
C ASN A 93 17.38 19.20 -31.67
N TYR A 94 16.66 18.27 -31.04
CA TYR A 94 16.14 18.51 -29.69
C TYR A 94 16.38 17.25 -28.85
N PHE A 95 17.65 17.06 -28.49
CA PHE A 95 18.01 16.42 -27.22
C PHE A 95 17.53 17.36 -26.12
N ASP A 96 16.23 17.38 -25.88
CA ASP A 96 15.61 17.98 -24.70
C ASP A 96 14.12 17.60 -24.69
N LYS A 97 13.85 16.29 -24.55
CA LYS A 97 12.58 15.92 -23.93
C LYS A 97 12.86 15.98 -22.44
N SER A 98 12.81 17.22 -21.94
CA SER A 98 12.63 17.61 -20.56
C SER A 98 12.72 16.43 -19.59
N LEU A 99 13.76 16.45 -18.75
CA LEU A 99 13.59 16.06 -17.37
C LEU A 99 12.35 16.79 -16.86
N GLU A 100 11.16 16.20 -17.02
CA GLU A 100 10.05 16.49 -16.13
C GLU A 100 10.61 16.12 -14.78
N THR A 101 11.09 17.14 -14.06
CA THR A 101 11.51 17.00 -12.67
C THR A 101 10.25 16.57 -11.94
N THR A 102 10.07 15.25 -11.82
CA THR A 102 8.96 14.65 -11.10
C THR A 102 8.90 15.35 -9.76
N ASN A 103 7.81 16.10 -9.54
CA ASN A 103 7.67 16.91 -8.35
C ASN A 103 7.35 15.99 -7.17
N LEU A 104 8.40 15.51 -6.50
CA LEU A 104 8.28 14.61 -5.34
C LEU A 104 7.84 15.34 -4.07
N PHE A 105 7.91 16.67 -4.05
CA PHE A 105 7.68 17.47 -2.86
C PHE A 105 6.34 17.20 -2.16
N PRO A 106 5.18 17.07 -2.86
CA PRO A 106 3.92 16.75 -2.19
C PRO A 106 3.92 15.39 -1.49
N ILE A 107 4.63 14.41 -2.06
CA ILE A 107 4.76 13.06 -1.53
C ILE A 107 5.68 13.09 -0.30
N GLN A 108 6.82 13.78 -0.41
CA GLN A 108 7.76 13.97 0.69
C GLN A 108 7.12 14.75 1.85
N TYR A 109 6.35 15.80 1.57
CA TYR A 109 5.59 16.55 2.57
C TYR A 109 4.61 15.65 3.32
N SER A 110 3.88 14.80 2.59
CA SER A 110 2.93 13.85 3.20
C SER A 110 3.67 12.85 4.10
N HIS A 111 4.81 12.33 3.66
CA HIS A 111 5.68 11.47 4.48
C HIS A 111 6.18 12.17 5.76
N ALA A 112 6.80 13.35 5.63
CA ALA A 112 7.32 14.13 6.76
C ALA A 112 6.20 14.53 7.74
N ARG A 113 4.99 14.78 7.23
CA ARG A 113 3.82 15.02 8.07
C ARG A 113 3.46 13.78 8.87
N CYS A 114 3.41 12.60 8.26
CA CYS A 114 3.20 11.35 9.00
C CYS A 114 4.24 11.18 10.11
N CYS A 115 5.53 11.34 9.80
CA CYS A 115 6.62 11.28 10.78
C CYS A 115 6.40 12.22 11.97
N SER A 116 5.96 13.45 11.71
CA SER A 116 5.66 14.44 12.76
C SER A 116 4.47 14.04 13.63
N LEU A 117 3.40 13.51 13.03
CA LEU A 117 2.23 13.03 13.77
C LEU A 117 2.56 11.83 14.66
N LEU A 118 3.37 10.89 14.17
CA LEU A 118 3.83 9.74 14.96
C LEU A 118 4.67 10.19 16.16
N ARG A 119 5.60 11.13 15.95
CA ARG A 119 6.38 11.74 17.05
C ARG A 119 5.51 12.41 18.09
N MET A 120 4.48 13.15 17.66
CA MET A 120 3.49 13.72 18.58
C MET A 120 2.75 12.63 19.35
N GLY A 121 2.35 11.54 18.69
CA GLY A 121 1.66 10.41 19.32
C GLY A 121 2.50 9.74 20.41
N ILE A 122 3.80 9.57 20.17
CA ILE A 122 4.77 9.01 21.13
C ILE A 122 4.94 9.95 22.33
N ARG A 123 5.19 11.24 22.07
CA ARG A 123 5.35 12.27 23.11
C ARG A 123 4.14 12.33 24.04
N ASP A 124 2.95 12.20 23.47
CA ASP A 124 1.68 12.20 24.17
C ASP A 124 1.32 10.85 24.82
N ARG A 125 2.19 9.84 24.70
CA ARG A 125 2.01 8.46 25.18
C ARG A 125 0.74 7.81 24.64
N LEU A 126 0.30 8.21 23.45
CA LEU A 126 -0.81 7.56 22.77
C LEU A 126 -0.38 6.22 22.16
N ILE A 127 0.85 6.17 21.66
CA ILE A 127 1.45 5.02 21.01
C ILE A 127 2.86 4.82 21.53
N ASN A 128 3.35 3.59 21.51
CA ASN A 128 4.73 3.26 21.83
C ASN A 128 5.41 2.76 20.55
N LEU A 129 6.15 3.65 19.91
CA LEU A 129 6.97 3.35 18.74
C LEU A 129 8.43 3.59 19.10
N THR A 130 9.33 2.80 18.52
CA THR A 130 10.76 3.13 18.50
C THR A 130 11.18 3.58 17.13
N LEU A 131 11.98 4.64 17.12
CA LEU A 131 12.77 5.00 15.96
C LEU A 131 13.95 4.04 15.87
N ILE A 132 14.07 3.33 14.76
CA ILE A 132 15.23 2.50 14.45
C ILE A 132 16.09 3.29 13.49
N ASP A 133 17.33 3.54 13.90
CA ASP A 133 18.38 4.01 13.01
C ASP A 133 18.99 2.76 12.37
N ALA A 134 18.67 2.49 11.10
CA ALA A 134 19.40 1.49 10.33
C ALA A 134 20.59 2.20 9.67
N ASP A 135 21.80 1.78 10.02
CA ASP A 135 23.09 2.38 9.62
C ASP A 135 23.31 2.45 8.09
N THR A 136 22.40 1.88 7.28
CA THR A 136 22.54 1.80 5.82
C THR A 136 21.29 2.23 5.03
N SER A 137 20.13 2.45 5.65
CA SER A 137 18.87 2.71 4.91
C SER A 137 17.99 3.85 5.44
N GLY A 138 18.40 4.56 6.49
CA GLY A 138 17.66 5.72 7.03
C GLY A 138 16.75 5.37 8.22
N LYS A 139 16.23 6.40 8.89
CA LYS A 139 15.49 6.30 10.16
C LYS A 139 14.03 5.92 9.91
N PHE A 140 13.50 4.92 10.62
CA PHE A 140 12.09 4.58 10.52
C PHE A 140 11.43 4.18 11.83
N TRP A 141 10.12 4.36 11.89
CA TRP A 141 9.30 4.04 13.05
C TRP A 141 8.86 2.58 12.98
N GLN A 142 9.16 1.82 14.02
CA GLN A 142 8.63 0.49 14.22
C GLN A 142 7.80 0.45 15.49
N TRP A 143 6.66 -0.26 15.43
CA TRP A 143 5.79 -0.46 16.58
C TRP A 143 6.44 -1.43 17.59
N GLN A 144 6.61 -0.98 18.83
CA GLN A 144 7.08 -1.82 19.92
C GLN A 144 5.89 -2.22 20.81
N THR A 145 5.44 -3.45 20.64
CA THR A 145 4.27 -3.99 21.35
C THR A 145 4.61 -4.31 22.79
N SER A 146 4.10 -3.48 23.71
CA SER A 146 3.61 -3.99 25.01
C SER A 146 2.07 -4.04 25.05
N LYS A 147 1.37 -3.35 24.13
CA LYS A 147 -0.07 -3.49 23.87
C LYS A 147 -0.37 -3.30 22.36
N PRO A 148 -1.06 -4.24 21.69
CA PRO A 148 -1.43 -4.11 20.28
C PRO A 148 -2.47 -2.99 20.08
N ILE A 149 -2.54 -2.45 18.86
CA ILE A 149 -3.54 -1.44 18.50
C ILE A 149 -4.91 -2.10 18.54
N SER A 150 -5.83 -1.57 19.34
CA SER A 150 -7.22 -2.02 19.28
C SER A 150 -7.82 -1.49 17.99
N TRP A 151 -7.99 -2.29 16.94
CA TRP A 151 -8.65 -1.85 15.70
C TRP A 151 -10.17 -1.92 15.78
N GLN A 152 -10.68 -2.78 16.65
CA GLN A 152 -12.11 -3.01 16.86
C GLN A 152 -12.63 -2.42 18.17
N GLN A 153 -13.92 -2.08 18.15
CA GLN A 153 -14.74 -1.76 19.29
C GLN A 153 -15.18 -3.06 20.00
N PRO A 154 -15.67 -2.98 21.26
CA PRO A 154 -16.14 -4.16 21.99
C PRO A 154 -17.30 -4.92 21.32
N ASN A 155 -18.03 -4.27 20.42
CA ASN A 155 -19.12 -4.86 19.63
C ASN A 155 -18.64 -5.58 18.35
N GLY A 156 -17.31 -5.68 18.13
CA GLY A 156 -16.72 -6.32 16.95
C GLY A 156 -16.57 -5.43 15.72
N GLN A 157 -17.13 -4.21 15.73
CA GLN A 157 -17.02 -3.29 14.60
C GLN A 157 -15.67 -2.57 14.59
N LEU A 158 -15.22 -2.11 13.43
CA LEU A 158 -14.05 -1.24 13.34
C LEU A 158 -14.24 0.06 14.13
N GLN A 159 -13.14 0.63 14.62
CA GLN A 159 -13.20 1.90 15.34
C GLN A 159 -13.47 3.11 14.43
N PHE A 160 -13.25 2.98 13.13
CA PHE A 160 -13.33 4.07 12.16
C PHE A 160 -14.78 4.50 11.92
N LEU A 161 -14.99 5.81 11.81
CA LEU A 161 -16.31 6.44 11.74
C LEU A 161 -16.53 7.20 10.43
N HIS A 162 -15.46 7.67 9.79
CA HIS A 162 -15.53 8.56 8.64
C HIS A 162 -15.04 7.87 7.37
N ASP A 163 -15.72 8.13 6.25
CA ASP A 163 -15.41 7.49 4.95
C ASP A 163 -13.95 7.70 4.51
N ALA A 164 -13.35 8.84 4.85
CA ALA A 164 -11.95 9.14 4.56
C ALA A 164 -10.96 8.14 5.20
N GLU A 165 -11.32 7.51 6.32
CA GLU A 165 -10.51 6.46 6.97
C GLU A 165 -10.50 5.19 6.10
N TYR A 166 -11.69 4.78 5.65
CA TYR A 166 -11.87 3.63 4.76
C TYR A 166 -11.26 3.87 3.37
N GLN A 167 -11.35 5.08 2.84
CA GLN A 167 -10.69 5.46 1.59
C GLN A 167 -9.16 5.32 1.70
N LEU A 168 -8.58 5.73 2.83
CA LEU A 168 -7.15 5.55 3.06
C LEU A 168 -6.77 4.07 3.15
N ILE A 169 -7.54 3.26 3.88
CA ILE A 169 -7.36 1.79 3.97
C ILE A 169 -7.40 1.15 2.58
N ALA A 170 -8.39 1.48 1.76
CA ALA A 170 -8.53 0.96 0.41
C ALA A 170 -7.36 1.38 -0.49
N GLN A 171 -6.83 2.60 -0.33
CA GLN A 171 -5.67 3.06 -1.08
C GLN A 171 -4.37 2.39 -0.62
N ILE A 172 -4.20 2.13 0.67
CA ILE A 172 -3.09 1.32 1.20
C ILE A 172 -3.16 -0.08 0.58
N ALA A 173 -4.32 -0.74 0.61
CA ALA A 173 -4.51 -2.07 0.05
C ALA A 173 -4.19 -2.09 -1.46
N SER A 174 -4.75 -1.14 -2.22
CA SER A 174 -4.51 -1.00 -3.65
C SER A 174 -3.02 -0.76 -3.98
N THR A 175 -2.33 -0.01 -3.13
CA THR A 175 -0.89 0.26 -3.28
C THR A 175 -0.07 -0.99 -3.01
N LEU A 176 -0.34 -1.69 -1.91
CA LEU A 176 0.34 -2.95 -1.57
C LEU A 176 0.09 -4.04 -2.60
N ASP A 177 -1.11 -4.13 -3.16
CA ASP A 177 -1.39 -5.07 -4.26
C ASP A 177 -0.57 -4.74 -5.50
N ARG A 178 -0.35 -3.46 -5.83
CA ARG A 178 0.56 -3.10 -6.94
C ARG A 178 2.02 -3.44 -6.64
N ILE A 179 2.43 -3.35 -5.37
CA ILE A 179 3.80 -3.63 -4.94
C ILE A 179 4.09 -5.13 -4.97
N TYR A 180 3.18 -5.95 -4.45
CA TYR A 180 3.42 -7.39 -4.25
C TYR A 180 2.79 -8.29 -5.31
N CYS A 181 1.69 -7.89 -5.95
CA CYS A 181 1.05 -8.70 -6.98
C CYS A 181 1.68 -8.38 -8.34
N VAL A 182 2.45 -9.33 -8.86
CA VAL A 182 3.00 -9.25 -10.22
C VAL A 182 1.84 -9.28 -11.20
N SER A 183 1.57 -8.14 -11.82
CA SER A 183 0.57 -8.08 -12.89
C SER A 183 1.19 -8.58 -14.19
N SER A 184 0.53 -9.52 -14.86
CA SER A 184 0.87 -9.94 -16.23
C SER A 184 0.55 -8.87 -17.29
N SER A 185 0.16 -7.66 -16.87
CA SER A 185 -0.09 -6.52 -17.73
C SER A 185 1.17 -6.08 -18.46
N LYS A 186 1.05 -5.86 -19.77
CA LYS A 186 2.14 -5.30 -20.60
C LYS A 186 2.47 -3.84 -20.29
N LYS A 187 1.61 -3.12 -19.55
CA LYS A 187 1.81 -1.70 -19.22
C LYS A 187 2.56 -1.57 -17.89
N PRO A 188 3.66 -0.79 -17.84
CA PRO A 188 4.37 -0.52 -16.59
C PRO A 188 3.49 0.29 -15.63
N VAL A 189 3.69 0.05 -14.32
CA VAL A 189 2.99 0.80 -13.27
C VAL A 189 3.56 2.21 -13.20
N ASN A 190 2.69 3.23 -13.21
CA ASN A 190 3.09 4.60 -12.94
C ASN A 190 3.14 4.81 -11.41
N TRP A 191 4.33 4.67 -10.83
CA TRP A 191 4.55 4.78 -9.38
C TRP A 191 4.31 6.17 -8.84
N GLN A 192 4.56 7.22 -9.62
CA GLN A 192 4.29 8.60 -9.20
C GLN A 192 2.79 8.79 -8.97
N LYS A 193 1.96 8.34 -9.90
CA LYS A 193 0.50 8.39 -9.74
C LYS A 193 0.01 7.59 -8.53
N VAL A 194 0.66 6.46 -8.23
CA VAL A 194 0.33 5.67 -7.03
C VAL A 194 0.69 6.44 -5.76
N ALA A 195 1.89 7.03 -5.71
CA ALA A 195 2.37 7.84 -4.59
C ALA A 195 1.54 9.11 -4.37
N ASP A 196 1.13 9.79 -5.44
CA ASP A 196 0.23 10.94 -5.40
C ASP A 196 -1.14 10.53 -4.84
N ALA A 197 -1.69 9.39 -5.30
CA ALA A 197 -3.00 8.93 -4.84
C ALA A 197 -3.03 8.62 -3.35
N ILE A 198 -2.02 7.91 -2.81
CA ILE A 198 -1.95 7.66 -1.36
C ILE A 198 -1.66 8.94 -0.57
N SER A 199 -0.88 9.88 -1.11
CA SER A 199 -0.64 11.19 -0.49
C SER A 199 -1.92 12.01 -0.38
N VAL A 200 -2.73 12.07 -1.44
CA VAL A 200 -4.03 12.75 -1.45
C VAL A 200 -5.01 12.09 -0.49
N ALA A 201 -5.09 10.76 -0.49
CA ALA A 201 -5.94 10.02 0.43
C ALA A 201 -5.56 10.29 1.90
N PHE A 202 -4.26 10.32 2.20
CA PHE A 202 -3.76 10.68 3.51
C PHE A 202 -4.13 12.11 3.92
N GLN A 203 -3.95 13.09 3.03
CA GLN A 203 -4.30 14.48 3.32
C GLN A 203 -5.80 14.63 3.58
N ASN A 204 -6.63 13.95 2.80
CA ASN A 204 -8.09 13.93 2.99
C ASN A 204 -8.48 13.29 4.32
N PHE A 205 -7.86 12.17 4.68
CA PHE A 205 -7.99 11.56 6.00
C PHE A 205 -7.59 12.54 7.10
N TYR A 206 -6.42 13.17 6.98
CA TYR A 206 -5.87 14.04 8.02
C TYR A 206 -6.71 15.30 8.25
N SER A 207 -7.28 15.87 7.19
CA SER A 207 -8.13 17.07 7.30
C SER A 207 -9.49 16.79 7.96
N HIS A 208 -10.05 15.60 7.76
CA HIS A 208 -11.40 15.26 8.25
C HIS A 208 -11.39 14.43 9.55
N CYS A 209 -10.31 13.68 9.82
CA CYS A 209 -10.24 12.72 10.91
C CYS A 209 -9.35 13.23 12.04
N ARG A 210 -9.96 13.93 12.99
CA ARG A 210 -9.24 14.51 14.13
C ARG A 210 -8.62 13.43 15.04
N ILE A 211 -7.30 13.47 15.24
CA ILE A 211 -6.58 12.51 16.11
C ILE A 211 -6.46 13.05 17.55
N TRP A 212 -6.13 14.34 17.70
CA TRP A 212 -5.94 15.01 18.99
C TRP A 212 -7.15 15.82 19.45
N GLY A 213 -7.10 16.36 20.67
CA GLY A 213 -8.18 17.13 21.28
C GLY A 213 -9.23 16.21 21.89
N GLU A 214 -10.51 16.42 21.59
CA GLU A 214 -11.59 15.63 22.19
C GLU A 214 -11.48 14.13 21.91
N VAL A 215 -11.02 13.73 20.73
CA VAL A 215 -10.88 12.31 20.37
C VAL A 215 -9.86 11.63 21.26
N LYS A 216 -8.71 12.27 21.51
CA LYS A 216 -7.69 11.75 22.45
C LYS A 216 -8.26 11.50 23.85
N VAL A 217 -9.08 12.43 24.36
CA VAL A 217 -9.61 12.38 25.74
C VAL A 217 -10.77 11.41 25.86
N LYS A 218 -11.75 11.49 24.95
CA LYS A 218 -13.01 10.71 25.01
C LYS A 218 -12.90 9.34 24.36
N LYS A 219 -12.09 9.21 23.29
CA LYS A 219 -11.95 8.00 22.46
C LYS A 219 -10.47 7.69 22.18
N PRO A 220 -9.65 7.44 23.21
CA PRO A 220 -8.20 7.23 23.03
C PRO A 220 -7.88 6.06 22.09
N LYS A 221 -8.69 5.00 22.11
CA LYS A 221 -8.54 3.86 21.21
C LYS A 221 -8.71 4.25 19.73
N LEU A 222 -9.64 5.16 19.40
CA LEU A 222 -9.81 5.64 18.04
C LEU A 222 -8.62 6.50 17.60
N ALA A 223 -8.12 7.34 18.50
CA ALA A 223 -6.90 8.11 18.25
C ALA A 223 -5.70 7.17 17.97
N GLN A 224 -5.59 6.06 18.71
CA GLN A 224 -4.57 5.03 18.48
C GLN A 224 -4.73 4.33 17.12
N ALA A 225 -5.94 3.90 16.76
CA ALA A 225 -6.21 3.27 15.46
C ALA A 225 -5.87 4.23 14.30
N ARG A 226 -6.22 5.52 14.42
CA ARG A 226 -5.85 6.55 13.44
C ARG A 226 -4.33 6.72 13.33
N LEU A 227 -3.61 6.73 14.45
CA LEU A 227 -2.14 6.77 14.44
C LEU A 227 -1.54 5.51 13.81
N GLY A 228 -2.20 4.35 13.94
CA GLY A 228 -1.85 3.15 13.20
C GLY A 228 -1.96 3.34 11.68
N LEU A 229 -3.03 3.96 11.18
CA LEU A 229 -3.13 4.29 9.74
C LEU A 229 -2.04 5.27 9.28
N VAL A 230 -1.69 6.25 10.13
CA VAL A 230 -0.56 7.17 9.86
C VAL A 230 0.75 6.38 9.74
N LEU A 231 0.99 5.40 10.61
CA LEU A 231 2.18 4.55 10.58
C LEU A 231 2.25 3.75 9.28
N LEU A 232 1.15 3.08 8.89
CA LEU A 232 1.10 2.32 7.65
C LEU A 232 1.36 3.19 6.43
N THR A 233 0.76 4.38 6.41
CA THR A 233 0.93 5.33 5.31
C THR A 233 2.38 5.83 5.25
N GLN A 234 3.00 6.12 6.39
CA GLN A 234 4.41 6.52 6.46
C GLN A 234 5.32 5.44 5.86
N SER A 235 5.14 4.18 6.24
CA SER A 235 5.94 3.05 5.74
C SER A 235 5.77 2.86 4.23
N VAL A 236 4.55 2.95 3.71
CA VAL A 236 4.28 2.81 2.27
C VAL A 236 4.85 3.99 1.48
N LEU A 237 4.66 5.23 1.96
CA LEU A 237 5.20 6.43 1.29
C LEU A 237 6.72 6.41 1.24
N ARG A 238 7.38 5.99 2.33
CA ARG A 238 8.84 5.83 2.38
C ARG A 238 9.31 4.89 1.29
N PHE A 239 8.72 3.70 1.21
CA PHE A 239 9.07 2.72 0.18
C PHE A 239 8.86 3.25 -1.24
N LEU A 240 7.74 3.93 -1.50
CA LEU A 240 7.50 4.50 -2.82
C LEU A 240 8.54 5.57 -3.19
N LEU A 241 8.92 6.42 -2.23
CA LEU A 241 9.95 7.45 -2.43
C LEU A 241 11.32 6.82 -2.70
N GLU A 242 11.79 5.96 -1.81
CA GLU A 242 13.15 5.40 -1.83
C GLU A 242 13.32 4.36 -2.95
N GLU A 243 12.41 3.38 -3.06
CA GLU A 243 12.60 2.19 -3.90
C GLU A 243 11.94 2.27 -5.27
N ARG A 244 10.93 3.13 -5.45
CA ARG A 244 10.18 3.22 -6.73
C ARG A 244 10.39 4.52 -7.47
N LEU A 245 10.63 5.62 -6.77
CA LEU A 245 10.81 6.95 -7.34
C LEU A 245 12.26 7.43 -7.28
N GLY A 246 13.13 6.76 -6.51
CA GLY A 246 14.54 7.12 -6.36
C GLY A 246 14.76 8.47 -5.66
N GLY A 247 13.81 8.90 -4.84
CA GLY A 247 13.89 10.12 -4.04
C GLY A 247 14.14 9.84 -2.57
N GLU A 248 14.39 10.89 -1.80
CA GLU A 248 14.57 10.79 -0.35
C GLU A 248 13.22 10.86 0.38
N ALA A 249 13.11 10.12 1.49
CA ALA A 249 11.99 10.18 2.42
C ALA A 249 12.36 10.96 3.69
N PRO A 250 12.32 12.31 3.65
CA PRO A 250 12.77 13.12 4.77
C PRO A 250 11.87 12.93 6.00
N VAL A 251 12.49 12.93 7.19
CA VAL A 251 11.77 12.85 8.48
C VAL A 251 11.09 14.19 8.81
N GLU A 252 11.65 15.29 8.32
CA GLU A 252 11.17 16.66 8.51
C GLU A 252 11.34 17.47 7.22
N LEU A 253 10.39 18.37 6.94
CA LEU A 253 10.40 19.32 5.83
C LEU A 253 9.94 20.69 6.32
#